data_AF-A0A3S4GLT0-F1
#
_entry.id   AF-A0A3S4GLT0-F1
#
_cell.length_a   1.000
_cell.length_b   1.000
_cell.length_c   1.000
_cell.angle_alpha   90.00
_cell.angle_beta   90.00
_cell.angle_gamma   90.00
#
_symmetry.space_group_name_H-M   'P 1'
#
loop_
_entity.id
_entity.type
_entity.pdbx_description
1 polymer ?
#
loop_
_entity_poly.entity_id
_entity_poly.type
_entity_poly.pdbx_seq_one_letter_code
_entity_poly.pdbx_strand_id
1 'polypeptide(L)'
;MHCALYDAGRCRSCQWLERPVPQQLADKMADLRTLLAAIPVAAWGEPVSGPEAAFRNKAKMVVSGSVERPLLGMLHRDGTPVDLTDCPLYPAEFAPVFAALKPFVARAGLTPYNVARKRGGAEIPAADRQPAGGDDAALRAALRGQGGSAAPPRCRGYRHSCRSSA
;
A
#
# COMPACT_ATOMS: atom_id res chain seq x y z
N MET A 1 -1.75 -4.88 -18.50
CA MET A 1 -2.68 -3.95 -17.81
C MET A 1 -2.33 -2.50 -18.11
N HIS A 2 -3.29 -1.56 -18.03
CA HIS A 2 -3.02 -0.11 -18.13
C HIS A 2 -2.90 0.53 -16.73
N CYS A 3 -1.94 1.44 -16.53
CA CYS A 3 -1.71 2.12 -15.25
C CYS A 3 -1.29 3.57 -15.47
N ALA A 4 -2.22 4.51 -15.31
CA ALA A 4 -1.96 5.94 -15.52
C ALA A 4 -0.81 6.51 -14.66
N LEU A 5 -0.60 5.97 -13.44
CA LEU A 5 0.52 6.38 -12.58
C LEU A 5 1.89 5.96 -13.15
N TYR A 6 1.94 4.81 -13.83
CA TYR A 6 3.13 4.34 -14.51
C TYR A 6 3.34 5.13 -15.81
N ASP A 7 2.29 5.30 -16.60
CA ASP A 7 2.38 6.04 -17.87
C ASP A 7 2.84 7.49 -17.65
N ALA A 8 2.36 8.12 -16.57
CA ALA A 8 2.76 9.48 -16.17
C ALA A 8 4.15 9.60 -15.51
N GLY A 9 4.93 8.51 -15.38
CA GLY A 9 6.24 8.56 -14.73
C GLY A 9 6.22 8.66 -13.21
N ARG A 10 5.03 8.72 -12.59
CA ARG A 10 4.84 8.99 -11.15
C ARG A 10 5.09 7.76 -10.27
N CYS A 11 5.02 6.55 -10.81
CA CYS A 11 5.28 5.32 -10.07
C CYS A 11 6.05 4.31 -10.92
N ARG A 12 7.04 3.66 -10.33
CA ARG A 12 7.84 2.59 -10.97
C ARG A 12 7.92 1.32 -10.12
N SER A 13 6.99 1.15 -9.18
CA SER A 13 6.94 -0.03 -8.29
C SER A 13 6.69 -1.34 -9.04
N CYS A 14 5.97 -1.30 -10.15
CA CYS A 14 5.72 -2.46 -11.00
C CYS A 14 6.81 -2.58 -12.08
N GLN A 15 7.94 -3.20 -11.74
CA GLN A 15 9.11 -3.28 -12.62
C GLN A 15 8.80 -3.86 -14.00
N TRP A 16 7.89 -4.83 -14.09
CA TRP A 16 7.62 -5.59 -15.31
C TRP A 16 6.28 -5.27 -15.95
N LEU A 17 5.69 -4.11 -15.64
CA LEU A 17 4.35 -3.73 -16.12
C LEU A 17 4.22 -3.81 -17.65
N GLU A 18 5.27 -3.41 -18.37
CA GLU A 18 5.32 -3.37 -19.83
C GLU A 18 5.51 -4.75 -20.48
N ARG A 19 5.84 -5.79 -19.70
CA ARG A 19 6.06 -7.14 -20.20
C ARG A 19 4.77 -7.94 -20.18
N PRO A 20 4.37 -8.61 -21.28
CA PRO A 20 3.26 -9.56 -21.25
C PRO A 20 3.49 -10.66 -20.21
N VAL A 21 2.43 -11.10 -19.53
CA VAL A 21 2.51 -12.13 -18.47
C VAL A 21 3.27 -13.39 -18.91
N PRO A 22 3.07 -13.96 -20.12
CA PRO A 22 3.83 -15.13 -20.56
C PRO A 22 5.35 -14.91 -20.55
N GLN A 23 5.81 -13.71 -20.96
CA GLN A 23 7.23 -13.37 -20.92
C GLN A 23 7.73 -13.24 -19.48
N GLN A 24 6.93 -12.63 -18.59
CA GLN A 24 7.28 -12.55 -17.17
C GLN A 24 7.45 -13.94 -16.55
N LEU A 25 6.58 -14.90 -16.89
CA LEU A 25 6.69 -16.26 -16.38
C LEU A 25 7.92 -16.97 -16.93
N ALA A 26 8.18 -16.84 -18.23
CA ALA A 26 9.38 -17.39 -18.86
C ALA A 26 10.67 -16.85 -18.23
N ASP A 27 10.76 -15.53 -18.05
CA ASP A 27 11.90 -14.85 -17.41
C ASP A 27 12.11 -15.34 -15.96
N LYS A 28 11.03 -15.39 -15.15
CA LYS A 28 11.09 -15.92 -13.76
C LYS A 28 11.56 -17.36 -13.70
N MET A 29 11.10 -18.20 -14.64
CA MET A 29 11.50 -19.60 -14.67
C MET A 29 12.97 -19.76 -15.10
N ALA A 30 13.46 -18.95 -16.04
CA ALA A 30 14.87 -18.92 -16.42
C ALA A 30 15.76 -18.47 -15.25
N ASP A 31 15.36 -17.41 -14.55
CA ASP A 31 16.07 -16.90 -13.35
C ASP A 31 16.09 -17.96 -12.25
N LEU A 32 14.95 -18.61 -11.97
CA LEU A 32 14.85 -19.66 -10.95
C LEU A 32 15.76 -20.86 -11.27
N ARG A 33 15.80 -21.31 -12.53
CA ARG A 33 16.71 -22.38 -12.97
C ARG A 33 18.17 -22.01 -12.76
N THR A 34 18.53 -20.76 -13.01
CA THR A 34 19.88 -20.25 -12.79
C THR A 34 20.24 -20.23 -11.31
N LEU A 35 19.33 -19.73 -10.46
CA LEU A 35 19.54 -19.66 -9.00
C LEU A 35 19.70 -21.05 -8.36
N LEU A 36 19.02 -22.06 -8.90
CA LEU A 36 19.04 -23.43 -8.39
C LEU A 36 20.00 -24.36 -9.14
N ALA A 37 20.88 -23.84 -10.01
CA ALA A 37 21.74 -24.65 -10.86
C ALA A 37 22.64 -25.66 -10.11
N ALA A 38 23.00 -25.35 -8.86
CA ALA A 38 23.81 -26.24 -8.01
C ALA A 38 23.00 -27.27 -7.20
N ILE A 39 21.67 -27.22 -7.25
CA ILE A 39 20.77 -28.06 -6.46
C ILE A 39 20.04 -29.02 -7.43
N PRO A 40 20.08 -30.34 -7.22
CA PRO A 40 19.33 -31.27 -8.07
C PRO A 40 17.82 -31.08 -7.85
N VAL A 41 17.14 -30.56 -8.88
CA VAL A 41 15.68 -30.40 -8.91
C VAL A 41 15.09 -31.56 -9.70
N ALA A 42 14.29 -32.40 -9.04
CA ALA A 42 13.72 -33.60 -9.66
C ALA A 42 12.71 -33.30 -10.79
N ALA A 43 11.92 -32.24 -10.67
CA ALA A 43 10.96 -31.82 -11.68
C ALA A 43 10.69 -30.31 -11.61
N TRP A 44 10.50 -29.69 -12.78
CA TRP A 44 10.07 -28.30 -12.91
C TRP A 44 8.57 -28.27 -13.23
N GLY A 45 7.79 -27.60 -12.39
CA GLY A 45 6.36 -27.38 -12.64
C GLY A 45 6.12 -26.24 -13.63
N GLU A 46 4.93 -26.23 -14.24
CA GLU A 46 4.47 -25.13 -15.08
C GLU A 46 4.16 -23.89 -14.21
N PRO A 47 4.66 -22.69 -14.56
CA PRO A 47 4.33 -21.47 -13.83
C PRO A 47 2.83 -21.16 -13.88
N VAL A 48 2.30 -20.71 -12.74
CA VAL A 48 0.90 -20.27 -12.60
C VAL A 48 0.86 -18.75 -12.48
N SER A 49 -0.08 -18.11 -13.18
CA SER A 49 -0.35 -16.67 -13.08
C SER A 49 -1.72 -16.38 -12.48
N GLY A 50 -1.81 -15.28 -11.74
CA GLY A 50 -3.07 -14.69 -11.29
C GLY A 50 -3.58 -13.57 -12.22
N PRO A 51 -4.64 -12.86 -11.81
CA PRO A 51 -5.13 -11.71 -12.55
C PRO A 51 -4.09 -10.58 -12.60
N GLU A 52 -4.12 -9.77 -13.65
CA GLU A 52 -3.17 -8.65 -13.81
C GLU A 52 -3.52 -7.42 -12.97
N ALA A 53 -4.75 -7.31 -12.47
CA ALA A 53 -5.26 -6.16 -11.71
C ALA A 53 -6.00 -6.62 -10.46
N ALA A 54 -6.26 -5.68 -9.53
CA ALA A 54 -7.08 -5.90 -8.34
C ALA A 54 -6.64 -7.06 -7.42
N PHE A 55 -5.39 -7.53 -7.52
CA PHE A 55 -4.90 -8.67 -6.74
C PHE A 55 -4.23 -8.26 -5.43
N ARG A 56 -3.97 -6.97 -5.21
CA ARG A 56 -3.28 -6.49 -4.01
C ARG A 56 -4.29 -6.23 -2.90
N ASN A 57 -4.50 -7.24 -2.06
CA ASN A 57 -5.38 -7.17 -0.89
C ASN A 57 -4.82 -6.41 0.32
N LYS A 58 -3.62 -5.82 0.19
CA LYS A 58 -2.94 -5.07 1.25
C LYS A 58 -2.39 -3.72 0.77
N ALA A 59 -2.90 -2.63 1.34
CA ALA A 59 -2.34 -1.29 1.16
C ALA A 59 -1.45 -0.90 2.34
N LYS A 60 -0.12 -0.92 2.14
CA LYS A 60 0.85 -0.34 3.07
C LYS A 60 1.35 0.96 2.46
N MET A 61 1.00 2.09 3.08
CA MET A 61 1.21 3.41 2.51
C MET A 61 1.77 4.38 3.56
N VAL A 62 2.61 5.30 3.10
CA VAL A 62 3.02 6.46 3.88
C VAL A 62 1.93 7.53 3.73
N VAL A 63 1.60 8.19 4.84
CA VAL A 63 0.78 9.41 4.82
C VAL A 63 1.73 10.59 4.66
N SER A 64 1.60 11.30 3.55
CA SER A 64 2.45 12.46 3.20
C SER A 64 1.59 13.62 2.73
N GLY A 65 2.18 14.70 2.21
CA GLY A 65 1.45 15.92 1.85
C GLY A 65 1.21 16.83 3.06
N SER A 66 0.05 17.50 3.09
CA SER A 66 -0.36 18.36 4.22
C SER A 66 -1.55 17.75 4.97
N VAL A 67 -1.87 18.30 6.15
CA VAL A 67 -3.03 17.86 6.94
C VAL A 67 -4.32 18.04 6.15
N GLU A 68 -4.44 19.12 5.38
CA GLU A 68 -5.59 19.49 4.55
C GLU A 68 -5.64 18.73 3.22
N ARG A 69 -4.47 18.30 2.71
CA ARG A 69 -4.33 17.55 1.46
C ARG A 69 -3.40 16.35 1.66
N PRO A 70 -3.84 15.32 2.41
CA PRO A 70 -3.02 14.16 2.67
C PRO A 70 -2.94 13.27 1.43
N LEU A 71 -1.75 12.75 1.17
CA LEU A 71 -1.46 11.79 0.12
C LEU A 71 -1.22 10.43 0.76
N LEU A 72 -1.87 9.40 0.23
CA LEU A 72 -1.73 8.03 0.67
C LEU A 72 -0.96 7.26 -0.40
N GLY A 73 0.29 6.92 -0.14
CA GLY A 73 1.06 6.16 -1.12
C GLY A 73 2.50 5.95 -0.72
N MET A 74 3.42 6.39 -1.58
CA MET A 74 4.86 6.19 -1.39
C MET A 74 5.63 7.49 -1.50
N LEU A 75 6.89 7.44 -1.07
CA LEU A 75 7.87 8.49 -1.30
C LEU A 75 8.89 7.98 -2.31
N HIS A 76 9.22 8.82 -3.29
CA HIS A 76 10.41 8.61 -4.09
C HIS A 76 11.68 8.79 -3.25
N ARG A 77 12.83 8.37 -3.80
CA ARG A 77 14.12 8.46 -3.10
C ARG A 77 14.52 9.91 -2.77
N ASP A 78 14.06 10.86 -3.58
CA ASP A 78 14.23 12.31 -3.38
C ASP A 78 13.25 12.89 -2.32
N GLY A 79 12.34 12.07 -1.79
CA GLY A 79 11.30 12.49 -0.84
C GLY A 79 10.02 13.00 -1.49
N THR A 80 9.91 13.00 -2.81
CA THR A 80 8.69 13.43 -3.52
C THR A 80 7.54 12.45 -3.23
N PRO A 81 6.40 12.93 -2.70
CA PRO A 81 5.27 12.07 -2.39
C PRO A 81 4.44 11.73 -3.63
N VAL A 82 3.94 10.50 -3.66
CA VAL A 82 3.08 10.00 -4.74
C VAL A 82 1.82 9.41 -4.11
N ASP A 83 0.67 9.93 -4.56
CA ASP A 83 -0.63 9.35 -4.25
C ASP A 83 -0.85 8.07 -5.07
N LEU A 84 -1.17 6.98 -4.38
CA LEU A 84 -1.38 5.66 -4.98
C LEU A 84 -2.84 5.19 -4.83
N THR A 85 -3.78 6.07 -4.46
CA THR A 85 -5.19 5.67 -4.28
C THR A 85 -5.86 5.18 -5.56
N ASP A 86 -5.34 5.57 -6.73
CA ASP A 86 -5.82 5.13 -8.06
C ASP A 86 -4.99 3.98 -8.65
N CYS A 87 -4.16 3.31 -7.84
CA CYS A 87 -3.34 2.19 -8.32
C CYS A 87 -4.25 1.00 -8.70
N PRO A 88 -4.17 0.49 -9.96
CA PRO A 88 -5.06 -0.57 -10.45
C PRO A 88 -4.82 -1.94 -9.81
N LEU A 89 -3.79 -2.06 -8.97
CA LEU A 89 -3.53 -3.27 -8.20
C LEU A 89 -4.49 -3.41 -7.01
N TYR A 90 -5.04 -2.31 -6.50
CA TYR A 90 -6.00 -2.37 -5.41
C TYR A 90 -7.40 -2.72 -5.94
N PRO A 91 -8.12 -3.65 -5.30
CA PRO A 91 -9.51 -3.91 -5.64
C PRO A 91 -10.39 -2.67 -5.39
N ALA A 92 -11.52 -2.57 -6.09
CA ALA A 92 -12.42 -1.41 -6.05
C ALA A 92 -12.92 -1.05 -4.64
N GLU A 93 -13.00 -2.05 -3.75
CA GLU A 93 -13.35 -1.89 -2.33
C GLU A 93 -12.38 -1.00 -1.54
N PHE A 94 -11.15 -0.79 -2.02
CA PHE A 94 -10.20 0.12 -1.38
C PHE A 94 -10.53 1.59 -1.65
N ALA A 95 -11.20 1.91 -2.75
CA ALA A 95 -11.55 3.29 -3.09
C ALA A 95 -12.35 4.01 -1.98
N PRO A 96 -13.46 3.45 -1.44
CA PRO A 96 -14.16 4.08 -0.32
C PRO A 96 -13.31 4.14 0.96
N VAL A 97 -12.44 3.16 1.20
CA VAL A 97 -11.52 3.17 2.36
C VAL A 97 -10.53 4.34 2.24
N PHE A 98 -9.91 4.54 1.08
CA PHE A 98 -9.01 5.65 0.83
C PHE A 98 -9.72 7.01 0.93
N ALA A 99 -10.94 7.10 0.38
CA ALA A 99 -11.77 8.30 0.48
C ALA A 99 -12.13 8.65 1.93
N ALA A 100 -12.32 7.65 2.80
CA ALA A 100 -12.57 7.86 4.23
C ALA A 100 -11.29 8.19 5.03
N LEU A 101 -10.15 7.62 4.65
CA LEU A 101 -8.85 7.82 5.32
C LEU A 101 -8.31 9.24 5.15
N LYS A 102 -8.39 9.82 3.94
CA LYS A 102 -7.90 11.18 3.67
C LYS A 102 -8.49 12.23 4.64
N PRO A 103 -9.82 12.37 4.80
CA PRO A 103 -10.39 13.32 5.76
C PRO A 103 -10.20 12.87 7.22
N PHE A 104 -10.02 11.58 7.50
CA PHE A 104 -9.70 11.11 8.85
C PHE A 104 -8.34 11.62 9.32
N VAL A 105 -7.32 11.62 8.46
CA VAL A 105 -5.99 12.19 8.76
C VAL A 105 -6.11 13.65 9.23
N ALA A 106 -6.91 14.45 8.51
CA ALA A 106 -7.18 15.84 8.86
C ALA A 106 -7.87 15.97 10.23
N ARG A 107 -8.98 15.25 10.43
CA ARG A 107 -9.77 15.31 11.67
C ARG A 107 -9.00 14.83 12.91
N ALA A 108 -8.13 13.84 12.74
CA ALA A 108 -7.32 13.29 13.82
C ALA A 108 -6.04 14.12 14.09
N GLY A 109 -5.81 15.21 13.34
CA GLY A 109 -4.61 16.03 13.48
C GLY A 109 -3.31 15.26 13.22
N LEU A 110 -3.38 14.16 12.45
CA LEU A 110 -2.23 13.32 12.16
C LEU A 110 -1.32 14.10 11.22
N THR A 111 -0.15 14.53 11.73
CA THR A 111 0.83 15.25 10.91
C THR A 111 1.43 14.28 9.89
N PRO A 112 1.21 14.49 8.57
CA PRO A 112 1.80 13.65 7.54
C PRO A 112 3.32 13.65 7.63
N TYR A 113 3.94 12.55 7.23
CA TYR A 113 5.39 12.40 7.24
C TYR A 113 6.04 13.41 6.28
N ASN A 114 6.91 14.27 6.80
CA ASN A 114 7.70 15.21 6.02
C ASN A 114 9.19 14.81 6.09
N VAL A 115 9.70 14.32 4.95
CA VAL A 115 11.08 13.85 4.79
C VAL A 115 12.09 14.97 5.05
N ALA A 116 11.85 16.18 4.50
CA ALA A 116 12.77 17.30 4.57
C ALA A 116 12.98 17.82 6.00
N ARG A 117 11.94 17.75 6.85
CA ARG A 117 12.01 18.21 8.24
C ARG A 117 12.24 17.10 9.27
N LYS A 118 12.31 15.83 8.84
CA LYS A 118 12.26 14.64 9.72
C LYS A 118 11.18 14.78 10.80
N ARG A 119 10.03 15.38 10.48
CA ARG A 119 8.92 15.69 11.41
C ARG A 119 7.60 15.22 10.80
N GLY A 120 6.65 14.85 11.67
CA GLY A 120 5.46 14.11 11.25
C GLY A 120 5.81 12.65 11.04
N GLY A 121 5.01 11.75 11.58
CA GLY A 121 5.38 10.35 11.76
C GLY A 121 4.18 9.44 11.62
N ALA A 122 3.36 9.62 10.59
CA ALA A 122 2.28 8.67 10.31
C ALA A 122 2.66 7.79 9.11
N GLU A 123 3.17 6.59 9.39
CA GLU A 123 3.09 5.49 8.43
C GLU A 123 1.77 4.76 8.74
N ILE A 124 0.92 4.48 7.74
CA ILE A 124 -0.22 3.59 7.93
C ILE A 124 0.20 2.22 7.38
N PRO A 125 0.67 1.29 8.22
CA PRO A 125 0.92 -0.06 7.77
C PRO A 125 -0.39 -0.83 7.68
N ALA A 126 -0.80 -1.11 6.44
CA ALA A 126 -1.76 -2.16 6.10
C ALA A 126 -3.24 -1.82 6.40
N ALA A 127 -3.99 -1.56 5.33
CA ALA A 127 -5.35 -2.07 5.20
C ALA A 127 -5.26 -3.48 4.62
N ASP A 128 -5.69 -4.51 5.36
CA ASP A 128 -5.73 -5.92 4.94
C ASP A 128 -7.20 -6.38 4.74
N ARG A 129 -7.52 -7.04 3.63
CA ARG A 129 -8.76 -7.81 3.45
C ARG A 129 -8.52 -9.30 3.73
N GLN A 130 -9.40 -9.92 4.51
CA GLN A 130 -9.37 -11.37 4.77
C GLN A 130 -9.97 -12.16 3.59
N PRO A 131 -9.26 -13.17 3.03
CA PRO A 131 -9.77 -13.96 1.92
C PRO A 131 -10.65 -15.09 2.45
N ALA A 132 -11.89 -14.77 2.86
CA ALA A 132 -13.06 -15.64 2.92
C ALA A 132 -14.16 -14.96 3.76
N GLY A 133 -15.27 -14.56 3.12
CA GLY A 133 -16.58 -14.42 3.77
C GLY A 133 -16.84 -13.23 4.72
N GLY A 134 -15.98 -12.21 4.79
CA GLY A 134 -16.25 -11.01 5.58
C GLY A 134 -15.92 -9.72 4.84
N ASP A 135 -16.80 -8.72 4.95
CA ASP A 135 -16.59 -7.33 4.48
C ASP A 135 -15.67 -6.53 5.43
N ASP A 136 -14.88 -7.22 6.25
CA ASP A 136 -14.04 -6.60 7.27
C ASP A 136 -12.67 -6.24 6.68
N ALA A 137 -12.42 -4.93 6.56
CA ALA A 137 -11.10 -4.37 6.29
C ALA A 137 -10.41 -4.02 7.61
N ALA A 138 -9.22 -4.57 7.86
CA ALA A 138 -8.43 -4.24 9.05
C ALA A 138 -7.46 -3.09 8.73
N LEU A 139 -7.69 -1.91 9.32
CA LEU A 139 -6.76 -0.77 9.26
C LEU A 139 -5.78 -0.82 10.43
N ARG A 140 -4.48 -0.79 10.14
CA ARG A 140 -3.43 -0.62 11.15
C ARG A 140 -2.64 0.67 10.88
N ALA A 141 -2.44 1.48 11.92
CA ALA A 141 -1.66 2.71 11.87
C ALA A 141 -0.41 2.58 12.75
N ALA A 142 0.76 2.99 12.25
CA ALA A 142 2.01 3.04 13.02
C ALA A 142 2.48 4.48 13.08
N LEU A 143 2.34 5.06 14.27
CA LEU A 143 2.78 6.42 14.51
C LEU A 143 4.20 6.40 15.09
N ARG A 144 5.13 7.09 14.43
CA ARG A 144 6.43 7.45 14.99
C ARG A 144 6.28 8.76 15.76
N GLY A 145 6.09 8.66 17.07
CA GLY A 145 6.15 9.82 17.97
C GLY A 145 7.60 10.25 18.21
N GLN A 146 7.87 11.55 18.14
CA GLN A 146 9.05 12.14 18.77
C GLN A 146 8.61 12.57 20.18
N GLY A 147 9.27 12.02 21.21
CA GLY A 147 9.18 12.35 22.63
C GLY A 147 7.98 13.17 23.10
N GLY A 148 7.01 12.51 23.74
CA GLY A 148 5.89 13.14 24.43
C GLY A 148 4.77 12.13 24.65
N SER A 149 4.52 11.79 25.91
CA SER A 149 3.51 10.82 26.34
C SER A 149 2.11 11.21 25.86
N ALA A 150 1.67 10.67 24.73
CA ALA A 150 0.26 10.53 24.39
C ALA A 150 0.09 9.23 23.59
N ALA A 151 -0.44 8.20 24.25
CA ALA A 151 -0.87 7.00 23.55
C ALA A 151 -1.98 7.38 22.56
N PRO A 152 -1.88 7.02 21.27
CA PRO A 152 -2.96 7.27 20.33
C PRO A 152 -4.20 6.45 20.74
N PRO A 153 -5.42 6.98 20.51
CA PRO A 153 -6.64 6.24 20.81
C PRO A 153 -6.65 4.92 20.04
N ARG A 154 -6.82 3.82 20.77
CA ARG A 154 -7.01 2.49 20.20
C ARG A 154 -8.38 2.44 19.52
N CYS A 155 -8.45 2.72 18.22
CA CYS A 155 -9.66 2.50 17.43
C CYS A 155 -9.85 0.99 17.19
N ARG A 156 -10.63 0.32 18.03
CA ARG A 156 -11.18 -1.01 17.74
C ARG A 156 -12.42 -0.85 16.86
N GLY A 157 -12.39 -1.45 15.67
CA GLY A 157 -13.58 -1.83 14.89
C GLY A 157 -14.40 -0.68 14.31
N TYR A 158 -14.54 -0.66 13.00
CA TYR A 158 -15.48 0.20 12.30
C TYR A 158 -16.91 -0.30 12.56
N ARG A 159 -17.49 0.07 13.70
CA ARG A 159 -18.95 0.16 13.87
C ARG A 159 -19.25 1.50 14.49
N HIS A 160 -20.19 2.20 13.86
CA HIS A 160 -20.67 3.55 14.13
C HIS A 160 -20.52 4.05 15.59
N SER A 161 -20.10 5.31 15.69
CA SER A 161 -20.05 6.20 16.86
C SER A 161 -18.70 6.30 17.60
N CYS A 162 -17.92 7.34 17.25
CA CYS A 162 -17.08 8.01 18.23
C CYS A 162 -17.93 9.13 18.86
N ARG A 163 -18.41 8.92 20.09
CA ARG A 163 -18.82 10.05 20.94
C ARG A 163 -17.57 10.56 21.67
N SER A 164 -17.33 11.85 21.59
CA SER A 164 -16.35 12.55 22.41
C SER A 164 -16.79 12.48 23.88
N SER A 165 -15.91 12.00 24.75
CA SER A 165 -16.01 12.31 26.18
C SER A 165 -15.03 13.44 26.48
N ALA A 166 -15.54 14.45 27.16
CA ALA A 166 -14.79 15.58 27.72
C ALA A 166 -13.77 15.12 28.76
#